data_AF-A0A9W8B6M8-F1
#
_entry.id   AF-A0A9W8B6M8-F1
#
_cell.length_a   1.000
_cell.length_b   1.000
_cell.length_c   1.000
_cell.angle_alpha   90.00
_cell.angle_beta   90.00
_cell.angle_gamma   90.00
#
_symmetry.space_group_name_H-M   'P 1'
#
loop_
_entity.id
_entity.type
_entity.pdbx_description
1 polymer ?
#
loop_
_entity_poly.entity_id
_entity_poly.type
_entity_poly.pdbx_seq_one_letter_code
_entity_poly.pdbx_strand_id
1 'polypeptide(L)'
;MLDWLKTALPALTGSASSPAVSHHRAQLVATAAAASALTAGVILGVQSHRRHRHAQKLKDELAKRRRDSTASQPYEEATIPSSLLTAEGLPQLGAGSTGTATAHVVDAMGPVDAPEFIIREQLSRNTAFLGEDGMQRLRGAYVVVVGAGGVGSWATTMLARTGVENIRVIDFDQVTLSSLNRHSVATRRDVGIPKVVALQHRLAEIVPHVCIDAQVELFRLENAQALLLELPEWLNGTPNGPRRPDFILDCIDNIDTKIELLQFCHAHHLPVISSMGAGAKADPSRVQISDISHTYEDPLARSVRRALRKANVVSGIPVVYSTEKPSHVKLLPLAESQANEADEYAILPDFRSRILPVLGTLPAIFGMVMATYVICQLAQFPIEPLAIKQRDALYQRLHRDLCNRHGVYYDQGNKNIPLSQDDVGYLFEEVWRGRSALSGTFEKPTLVRWRSDQPLSMQNCVCMTKKEAKEHDALTEPVELHYSPEVLQYIASRLAEEKRLSQWR
;
A
#
# COMPACT_ATOMS: atom_id res chain seq x y z
N MET A 1 13.01 -15.66 -29.59
CA MET A 1 11.90 -16.28 -30.34
C MET A 1 11.02 -15.24 -31.06
N LEU A 2 10.69 -14.12 -30.42
CA LEU A 2 9.96 -12.99 -31.03
C LEU A 2 10.72 -12.24 -32.15
N ASP A 3 12.06 -12.20 -32.11
CA ASP A 3 12.87 -11.59 -33.18
C ASP A 3 12.96 -12.44 -34.46
N TRP A 4 12.72 -13.75 -34.36
CA TRP A 4 12.66 -14.65 -35.53
C TRP A 4 11.30 -14.54 -36.24
N LEU A 5 10.22 -14.30 -35.49
CA LEU A 5 8.88 -14.08 -36.05
C LEU A 5 8.77 -12.75 -36.81
N LYS A 6 9.43 -11.69 -36.33
CA LYS A 6 9.43 -10.37 -37.02
C LYS A 6 10.20 -10.37 -38.34
N THR A 7 11.18 -11.25 -38.50
CA THR A 7 11.99 -11.36 -39.73
C THR A 7 11.38 -12.30 -40.77
N ALA A 8 10.56 -13.28 -40.36
CA ALA A 8 9.94 -14.24 -41.28
C ALA A 8 8.62 -13.78 -41.93
N LEU A 9 7.92 -12.80 -41.35
CA LEU A 9 6.60 -12.36 -41.81
C LEU A 9 6.56 -11.59 -43.15
N PRO A 10 7.58 -10.81 -43.57
CA PRO A 10 7.55 -10.13 -44.87
C PRO A 10 7.79 -11.06 -46.07
N ALA A 11 8.23 -12.30 -45.87
CA ALA A 11 8.48 -13.25 -46.96
C ALA A 11 7.21 -13.98 -47.45
N LEU A 12 6.04 -13.73 -46.83
CA LEU A 12 4.79 -14.45 -47.10
C LEU A 12 3.73 -13.66 -47.87
N THR A 13 4.00 -12.40 -48.25
CA THR A 13 3.04 -11.57 -49.01
C THR A 13 3.42 -11.37 -50.48
N GLY A 14 4.21 -12.27 -51.06
CA GLY A 14 4.49 -12.33 -52.51
C GLY A 14 3.41 -13.10 -53.26
N SER A 15 2.84 -12.46 -54.29
CA SER A 15 1.66 -12.86 -55.05
C SER A 15 1.74 -14.20 -55.82
N ALA A 16 0.60 -14.89 -55.84
CA ALA A 16 0.10 -15.87 -56.83
C ALA A 16 0.80 -17.25 -56.96
N SER A 17 0.16 -18.32 -56.48
CA SER A 17 0.09 -19.63 -57.16
C SER A 17 -0.82 -20.66 -56.43
N SER A 18 -1.77 -21.21 -57.22
CA SER A 18 -2.62 -22.43 -57.10
C SER A 18 -3.27 -22.87 -55.76
N PRO A 19 -4.55 -23.34 -55.78
CA PRO A 19 -5.28 -23.78 -54.59
C PRO A 19 -4.68 -25.02 -53.89
N ALA A 20 -3.94 -25.87 -54.60
CA ALA A 20 -3.29 -27.06 -54.02
C ALA A 20 -2.12 -26.71 -53.07
N VAL A 21 -1.40 -25.61 -53.32
CA VAL A 21 -0.26 -25.18 -52.49
C VAL A 21 -0.73 -24.51 -51.19
N SER A 22 -1.90 -23.87 -51.22
CA SER A 22 -2.51 -23.22 -50.05
C SER A 22 -2.95 -24.22 -48.96
N HIS A 23 -3.52 -25.36 -49.36
CA HIS A 23 -3.93 -26.42 -48.43
C HIS A 23 -2.75 -27.10 -47.75
N HIS A 24 -1.65 -27.34 -48.49
CA HIS A 24 -0.47 -27.98 -47.92
C HIS A 24 0.24 -27.05 -46.90
N ARG A 25 0.31 -25.74 -47.19
CA ARG A 25 0.84 -24.73 -46.26
C ARG A 25 -0.05 -24.59 -45.02
N ALA A 26 -1.37 -24.60 -45.16
CA ALA A 26 -2.29 -24.57 -44.03
C ALA A 26 -2.15 -25.81 -43.12
N GLN A 27 -1.99 -27.00 -43.72
CA GLN A 27 -1.74 -28.24 -42.97
C GLN A 27 -0.40 -28.22 -42.23
N LEU A 28 0.66 -27.67 -42.84
CA LEU A 28 1.97 -27.52 -42.20
C LEU A 28 1.93 -26.53 -41.02
N VAL A 29 1.20 -25.43 -41.15
CA VAL A 29 1.02 -24.47 -40.05
C VAL A 29 0.20 -25.09 -38.92
N ALA A 30 -0.88 -25.82 -39.24
CA ALA A 30 -1.71 -26.48 -38.24
C ALA A 30 -0.95 -27.59 -37.48
N THR A 31 -0.14 -28.40 -38.20
CA THR A 31 0.70 -29.43 -37.56
C THR A 31 1.83 -28.83 -36.73
N ALA A 32 2.46 -27.74 -37.19
CA ALA A 32 3.46 -27.03 -36.40
C ALA A 32 2.86 -26.40 -35.12
N ALA A 33 1.65 -25.83 -35.21
CA ALA A 33 0.94 -25.29 -34.06
C ALA A 33 0.55 -26.39 -33.05
N ALA A 34 0.04 -27.53 -33.54
CA ALA A 34 -0.31 -28.68 -32.70
C ALA A 34 0.91 -29.30 -32.01
N ALA A 35 2.03 -29.45 -32.74
CA ALA A 35 3.28 -29.95 -32.17
C ALA A 35 3.87 -28.98 -31.12
N SER A 36 3.76 -27.67 -31.35
CA SER A 36 4.20 -26.65 -30.40
C SER A 36 3.33 -26.64 -29.13
N ALA A 37 2.02 -26.78 -29.28
CA ALA A 37 1.09 -26.87 -28.15
C ALA A 37 1.30 -28.15 -27.31
N LEU A 38 1.52 -29.29 -27.96
CA LEU A 38 1.88 -30.55 -27.29
C LEU A 38 3.20 -30.43 -26.54
N THR A 39 4.21 -29.82 -27.17
CA THR A 39 5.53 -29.63 -26.54
C THR A 39 5.43 -28.70 -25.33
N ALA A 40 4.70 -27.59 -25.45
CA ALA A 40 4.43 -26.68 -24.33
C ALA A 40 3.64 -27.38 -23.21
N GLY A 41 2.63 -28.18 -23.55
CA GLY A 41 1.86 -28.95 -22.57
C GLY A 41 2.69 -29.98 -21.82
N VAL A 42 3.62 -30.67 -22.51
CA VAL A 42 4.56 -31.60 -21.89
C VAL A 42 5.55 -30.88 -20.98
N ILE A 43 6.10 -29.74 -21.41
CA ILE A 43 7.01 -28.93 -20.60
C ILE A 43 6.31 -28.43 -19.34
N LEU A 44 5.12 -27.83 -19.47
CA LEU A 44 4.33 -27.34 -18.34
C LEU A 44 3.90 -28.48 -17.40
N GLY A 45 3.55 -29.64 -17.95
CA GLY A 45 3.21 -30.84 -17.19
C GLY A 45 4.40 -31.39 -16.40
N VAL A 46 5.58 -31.47 -17.02
CA VAL A 46 6.82 -31.89 -16.36
C VAL A 46 7.26 -30.89 -15.30
N GLN A 47 7.14 -29.58 -15.57
CA GLN A 47 7.41 -28.51 -14.62
C GLN A 47 6.47 -28.59 -13.41
N SER A 48 5.16 -28.75 -13.64
CA SER A 48 4.16 -28.92 -12.58
C SER A 48 4.44 -30.17 -11.73
N HIS A 49 4.76 -31.30 -12.37
CA HIS A 49 5.07 -32.55 -11.67
C HIS A 49 6.37 -32.44 -10.84
N ARG A 50 7.40 -31.77 -11.36
CA ARG A 50 8.65 -31.51 -10.64
C ARG A 50 8.43 -30.56 -9.45
N ARG A 51 7.62 -29.52 -9.60
CA ARG A 51 7.23 -28.59 -8.50
C ARG A 51 6.52 -29.34 -7.37
N HIS A 52 5.54 -30.17 -7.70
CA HIS A 52 4.83 -31.00 -6.70
C HIS A 52 5.79 -31.96 -5.97
N ARG A 53 6.69 -32.64 -6.69
CA ARG A 53 7.70 -33.52 -6.08
C ARG A 53 8.70 -32.77 -5.21
N HIS A 54 9.13 -31.58 -5.60
CA HIS A 54 10.08 -30.79 -4.81
C HIS A 54 9.43 -30.26 -3.53
N ALA A 55 8.20 -29.74 -3.62
CA ALA A 55 7.42 -29.32 -2.46
C ALA A 55 7.16 -30.49 -1.49
N GLN A 56 6.87 -31.69 -2.00
CA GLN A 56 6.73 -32.91 -1.19
C GLN A 56 8.04 -33.31 -0.52
N LYS A 57 9.17 -33.33 -1.24
CA LYS A 57 10.49 -33.62 -0.64
C LYS A 57 10.87 -32.65 0.49
N LEU A 58 10.60 -31.36 0.31
CA LEU A 58 10.82 -30.34 1.35
C LEU A 58 9.91 -30.57 2.57
N LYS A 59 8.64 -30.93 2.34
CA LYS A 59 7.71 -31.31 3.43
C LYS A 59 8.22 -32.54 4.18
N ASP A 60 8.72 -33.55 3.47
CA ASP A 60 9.26 -34.78 4.06
C ASP A 60 10.55 -34.54 4.84
N GLU A 61 11.46 -33.70 4.32
CA GLU A 61 12.69 -33.30 5.01
C GLU A 61 12.41 -32.48 6.27
N LEU A 62 11.45 -31.55 6.22
CA LEU A 62 11.04 -30.77 7.38
C LEU A 62 10.34 -31.65 8.42
N ALA A 63 9.50 -32.60 7.98
CA ALA A 63 8.88 -33.58 8.86
C ALA A 63 9.90 -34.55 9.50
N LYS A 64 10.94 -34.93 8.75
CA LYS A 64 12.07 -35.72 9.26
C LYS A 64 12.87 -34.93 10.30
N ARG A 65 13.26 -33.69 10.00
CA ARG A 65 13.95 -32.80 10.96
C ARG A 65 13.12 -32.51 12.22
N ARG A 66 11.78 -32.46 12.09
CA ARG A 66 10.87 -32.30 13.24
C ARG A 66 10.80 -33.56 14.11
N ARG A 67 10.85 -34.75 13.51
CA ARG A 67 11.00 -36.03 14.23
C ARG A 67 12.35 -36.11 14.93
N ASP A 68 13.41 -35.64 14.27
CA ASP A 68 14.76 -35.61 14.85
C ASP A 68 14.88 -34.55 15.96
N SER A 69 14.16 -33.41 15.88
CA SER A 69 14.16 -32.36 16.90
C SER A 69 13.23 -32.63 18.10
N THR A 70 12.21 -33.47 17.95
CA THR A 70 11.34 -33.89 19.07
C THR A 70 11.97 -34.98 19.92
N ALA A 71 13.13 -35.53 19.52
CA ALA A 71 13.95 -36.41 20.36
C ALA A 71 14.78 -35.66 21.42
N SER A 72 14.77 -34.31 21.42
CA SER A 72 15.49 -33.49 22.40
C SER A 72 14.56 -32.48 23.08
N GLN A 73 14.14 -32.84 24.30
CA GLN A 73 13.35 -32.09 25.30
C GLN A 73 11.82 -32.01 25.10
N PRO A 74 11.02 -32.59 26.02
CA PRO A 74 9.59 -32.34 26.08
C PRO A 74 9.32 -31.01 26.79
N TYR A 75 8.66 -30.08 26.10
CA TYR A 75 7.98 -28.93 26.71
C TYR A 75 6.57 -29.42 27.09
N GLU A 76 6.16 -29.25 28.34
CA GLU A 76 4.80 -29.56 28.80
C GLU A 76 3.79 -28.65 28.08
N GLU A 77 2.99 -29.26 27.22
CA GLU A 77 1.84 -28.64 26.56
C GLU A 77 0.68 -28.64 27.58
N ALA A 78 0.27 -27.44 28.03
CA ALA A 78 -0.86 -27.29 28.94
C ALA A 78 -2.11 -27.95 28.34
N THR A 79 -2.58 -29.01 28.98
CA THR A 79 -3.71 -29.82 28.52
C THR A 79 -5.01 -29.06 28.72
N ILE A 80 -5.68 -28.70 27.63
CA ILE A 80 -7.08 -28.26 27.66
C ILE A 80 -7.93 -29.49 28.03
N PRO A 81 -8.86 -29.41 29.02
CA PRO A 81 -9.66 -30.54 29.44
C PRO A 81 -10.45 -31.15 28.29
N SER A 82 -10.37 -32.48 28.12
CA SER A 82 -11.05 -33.27 27.06
C SER A 82 -12.59 -33.26 27.10
N SER A 83 -13.22 -32.39 27.89
CA SER A 83 -14.67 -32.23 27.96
C SER A 83 -15.27 -31.37 26.84
N LEU A 84 -14.45 -30.79 25.95
CA LEU A 84 -14.90 -29.92 24.84
C LEU A 84 -14.75 -30.54 23.44
N LEU A 85 -14.39 -31.83 23.35
CA LEU A 85 -14.27 -32.55 22.08
C LEU A 85 -15.29 -33.68 22.00
N THR A 86 -16.57 -33.34 21.80
CA THR A 86 -17.55 -34.27 21.24
C THR A 86 -17.48 -34.18 19.72
N ALA A 87 -16.94 -35.22 19.10
CA ALA A 87 -16.83 -35.40 17.68
C ALA A 87 -18.16 -35.91 17.11
N GLU A 88 -18.90 -35.06 16.40
CA GLU A 88 -19.86 -35.49 15.38
C GLU A 88 -19.81 -34.51 14.20
N GLY A 89 -19.56 -35.04 12.99
CA GLY A 89 -19.79 -34.32 11.73
C GLY A 89 -18.56 -33.94 10.91
N LEU A 90 -17.83 -34.91 10.35
CA LEU A 90 -16.96 -34.71 9.18
C LEU A 90 -17.52 -35.52 8.01
N PRO A 91 -17.96 -34.91 6.89
CA PRO A 91 -18.34 -35.65 5.69
C PRO A 91 -17.10 -36.18 4.95
N GLN A 92 -17.16 -37.44 4.55
CA GLN A 92 -16.14 -38.09 3.71
C GLN A 92 -16.20 -37.55 2.28
N LEU A 93 -15.08 -37.03 1.77
CA LEU A 93 -14.93 -36.61 0.37
C LEU A 93 -14.77 -37.83 -0.54
N GLY A 94 -15.81 -38.10 -1.32
CA GLY A 94 -15.81 -39.10 -2.40
C GLY A 94 -15.13 -38.57 -3.67
N ALA A 95 -14.41 -39.47 -4.35
CA ALA A 95 -13.73 -39.21 -5.59
C ALA A 95 -14.69 -39.18 -6.80
N GLY A 96 -14.49 -38.21 -7.69
CA GLY A 96 -14.83 -38.31 -9.11
C GLY A 96 -15.89 -37.33 -9.63
N SER A 97 -15.44 -36.34 -10.42
CA SER A 97 -16.01 -36.06 -11.75
C SER A 97 -15.26 -34.90 -12.43
N THR A 98 -14.97 -35.10 -13.71
CA THR A 98 -14.40 -34.18 -14.69
C THR A 98 -15.32 -33.00 -15.03
N GLY A 99 -14.80 -31.77 -15.16
CA GLY A 99 -15.45 -30.69 -15.91
C GLY A 99 -15.17 -29.26 -15.46
N THR A 100 -14.55 -28.46 -16.34
CA THR A 100 -14.55 -26.98 -16.44
C THR A 100 -14.09 -26.13 -15.24
N ALA A 101 -12.98 -25.41 -15.45
CA ALA A 101 -12.42 -24.41 -14.53
C ALA A 101 -13.44 -23.31 -14.22
N THR A 102 -13.98 -23.36 -13.01
CA THR A 102 -14.80 -22.32 -12.37
C THR A 102 -13.96 -21.71 -11.24
N ALA A 103 -14.12 -20.41 -11.01
CA ALA A 103 -13.41 -19.66 -9.98
C ALA A 103 -13.49 -20.38 -8.63
N HIS A 104 -12.34 -20.80 -8.10
CA HIS A 104 -12.29 -21.40 -6.77
C HIS A 104 -12.33 -20.28 -5.73
N VAL A 105 -13.55 -19.81 -5.44
CA VAL A 105 -13.83 -19.08 -4.19
C VAL A 105 -13.52 -20.06 -3.06
N VAL A 106 -12.57 -19.70 -2.20
CA VAL A 106 -12.40 -20.41 -0.93
C VAL A 106 -13.54 -19.92 -0.06
N ASP A 107 -14.38 -20.83 0.46
CA ASP A 107 -15.51 -20.44 1.30
C ASP A 107 -15.03 -19.46 2.37
N ALA A 108 -15.67 -18.30 2.44
CA ALA A 108 -15.41 -17.35 3.51
C ALA A 108 -15.65 -18.09 4.84
N MET A 109 -14.64 -18.16 5.71
CA MET A 109 -14.89 -18.57 7.08
C MET A 109 -15.75 -17.49 7.72
N GLY A 110 -17.06 -17.75 7.75
CA GLY A 110 -18.03 -16.84 8.35
C GLY A 110 -17.70 -16.59 9.82
N PRO A 111 -18.17 -15.46 10.38
CA PRO A 111 -17.93 -15.14 11.78
C PRO A 111 -18.46 -16.29 12.64
N VAL A 112 -17.60 -16.83 13.50
CA VAL A 112 -18.05 -17.70 14.59
C VAL A 112 -18.74 -16.79 15.59
N ASP A 113 -19.92 -17.18 16.08
CA ASP A 113 -20.70 -16.45 17.10
C ASP A 113 -19.90 -16.32 18.40
N ALA A 114 -18.99 -15.34 18.45
CA ALA A 114 -18.34 -14.89 19.66
C ALA A 114 -19.34 -13.98 20.40
N PRO A 115 -19.61 -14.22 21.69
CA PRO A 115 -20.46 -13.34 22.46
C PRO A 115 -19.99 -11.88 22.39
N GLU A 116 -20.90 -10.96 22.11
CA GLU A 116 -20.61 -9.52 21.93
C GLU A 116 -19.80 -8.92 23.10
N PHE A 117 -20.00 -9.39 24.33
CA PHE A 117 -19.23 -8.90 25.48
C PHE A 117 -17.72 -9.22 25.38
N ILE A 118 -17.33 -10.34 24.76
CA ILE A 118 -15.92 -10.70 24.55
C ILE A 118 -15.31 -9.81 23.48
N ILE A 119 -16.05 -9.56 22.39
CA ILE A 119 -15.62 -8.67 21.31
C ILE A 119 -15.40 -7.25 21.86
N ARG A 120 -16.35 -6.74 22.66
CA ARG A 120 -16.21 -5.42 23.29
C ARG A 120 -15.04 -5.34 24.26
N GLU A 121 -14.80 -6.39 25.04
CA GLU A 121 -13.63 -6.43 25.94
C GLU A 121 -12.31 -6.42 25.16
N GLN A 122 -12.21 -7.23 24.09
CA GLN A 122 -11.05 -7.27 23.19
C GLN A 122 -10.79 -5.91 22.52
N LEU A 123 -11.86 -5.17 22.18
CA LEU A 123 -11.80 -3.86 21.52
C LEU A 123 -11.92 -2.68 22.50
N SER A 124 -11.86 -2.91 23.81
CA SER A 124 -12.09 -1.88 24.84
C SER A 124 -11.17 -0.66 24.70
N ARG A 125 -9.89 -0.89 24.41
CA ARG A 125 -8.90 0.19 24.18
C ARG A 125 -9.15 0.98 22.91
N ASN A 126 -9.62 0.31 21.86
CA ASN A 126 -9.98 0.97 20.60
C ASN A 126 -11.24 1.82 20.80
N THR A 127 -12.21 1.30 21.55
CA THR A 127 -13.44 2.01 21.92
C THR A 127 -13.14 3.24 22.77
N ALA A 128 -12.23 3.13 23.73
CA ALA A 128 -11.79 4.27 24.54
C ALA A 128 -11.09 5.37 23.70
N PHE A 129 -10.44 5.01 22.59
CA PHE A 129 -9.74 5.93 21.72
C PHE A 129 -10.63 6.55 20.63
N LEU A 130 -11.41 5.73 19.92
CA LEU A 130 -12.24 6.12 18.78
C LEU A 130 -13.66 6.53 19.17
N GLY A 131 -14.09 6.22 20.39
CA GLY A 131 -15.47 6.36 20.84
C GLY A 131 -16.39 5.28 20.27
N GLU A 132 -17.59 5.15 20.85
CA GLU A 132 -18.60 4.16 20.44
C GLU A 132 -19.03 4.35 18.97
N ASP A 133 -19.30 5.60 18.55
CA ASP A 133 -19.70 5.89 17.18
C ASP A 133 -18.60 5.55 16.16
N GLY A 134 -17.34 5.81 16.51
CA GLY A 134 -16.19 5.48 15.68
C GLY A 134 -16.03 3.97 15.51
N MET A 135 -16.21 3.21 16.60
CA MET A 135 -16.19 1.75 16.59
C MET A 135 -17.36 1.16 15.81
N GLN A 136 -18.57 1.71 15.95
CA GLN A 136 -19.74 1.24 15.21
C GLN A 136 -19.53 1.36 13.69
N ARG A 137 -18.99 2.50 13.22
CA ARG A 137 -18.63 2.69 11.80
C ARG A 137 -17.54 1.71 11.37
N LEU A 138 -16.51 1.53 12.19
CA LEU A 138 -15.38 0.67 11.86
C LEU A 138 -15.80 -0.80 11.72
N ARG A 139 -16.66 -1.30 12.62
CA ARG A 139 -17.20 -2.68 12.58
C ARG A 139 -18.08 -2.92 11.37
N GLY A 140 -18.92 -1.96 11.01
CA GLY A 140 -19.78 -2.04 9.82
C GLY A 140 -19.06 -1.87 8.48
N ALA A 141 -17.79 -1.43 8.47
CA ALA A 141 -17.08 -1.11 7.24
C ALA A 141 -16.67 -2.36 6.45
N TYR A 142 -16.67 -2.24 5.12
CA TYR A 142 -16.13 -3.22 4.18
C TYR A 142 -14.85 -2.71 3.53
N VAL A 143 -13.75 -3.43 3.77
CA VAL A 143 -12.42 -3.06 3.30
C VAL A 143 -11.86 -4.11 2.36
N VAL A 144 -11.23 -3.66 1.26
CA VAL A 144 -10.52 -4.55 0.33
C VAL A 144 -9.02 -4.29 0.44
N VAL A 145 -8.24 -5.36 0.58
CA VAL A 145 -6.77 -5.32 0.56
C VAL A 145 -6.27 -6.08 -0.66
N VAL A 146 -5.57 -5.39 -1.56
CA VAL A 146 -4.99 -6.00 -2.77
C VAL A 146 -3.50 -6.23 -2.55
N GLY A 147 -3.09 -7.49 -2.49
CA GLY A 147 -1.76 -7.96 -2.12
C GLY A 147 -1.69 -8.40 -0.64
N ALA A 148 -1.24 -9.62 -0.40
CA ALA A 148 -1.04 -10.27 0.90
C ALA A 148 0.45 -10.45 1.23
N GLY A 149 1.32 -9.61 0.66
CA GLY A 149 2.76 -9.60 0.94
C GLY A 149 3.12 -9.01 2.31
N GLY A 150 4.36 -8.50 2.44
CA GLY A 150 4.85 -7.92 3.70
C GLY A 150 4.15 -6.63 4.14
N VAL A 151 3.41 -5.95 3.25
CA VAL A 151 2.61 -4.77 3.59
C VAL A 151 1.17 -5.20 3.92
N GLY A 152 0.50 -5.84 2.94
CA GLY A 152 -0.92 -6.13 3.06
C GLY A 152 -1.27 -7.18 4.11
N SER A 153 -0.39 -8.15 4.40
CA SER A 153 -0.61 -9.09 5.51
C SER A 153 -0.67 -8.37 6.87
N TRP A 154 0.22 -7.42 7.12
CA TRP A 154 0.20 -6.59 8.33
C TRP A 154 -0.97 -5.61 8.37
N ALA A 155 -1.30 -4.99 7.22
CA ALA A 155 -2.46 -4.11 7.13
C ALA A 155 -3.75 -4.86 7.46
N THR A 156 -3.99 -6.01 6.83
CA THR A 156 -5.13 -6.89 7.09
C THR A 156 -5.20 -7.30 8.56
N THR A 157 -4.06 -7.72 9.12
CA THR A 157 -3.97 -8.16 10.52
C THR A 157 -4.38 -7.04 11.48
N MET A 158 -3.93 -5.82 11.24
CA MET A 158 -4.25 -4.68 12.10
C MET A 158 -5.67 -4.15 11.91
N LEU A 159 -6.19 -4.16 10.68
CA LEU A 159 -7.60 -3.83 10.41
C LEU A 159 -8.53 -4.77 11.20
N ALA A 160 -8.32 -6.08 11.06
CA ALA A 160 -9.10 -7.10 11.74
C ALA A 160 -9.02 -6.97 13.28
N ARG A 161 -7.81 -6.81 13.82
CA ARG A 161 -7.58 -6.65 15.27
C ARG A 161 -8.11 -5.34 15.85
N THR A 162 -8.37 -4.34 15.03
CA THR A 162 -8.89 -3.03 15.48
C THR A 162 -10.41 -2.93 15.36
N GLY A 163 -11.06 -3.96 14.78
CA GLY A 163 -12.50 -4.07 14.73
C GLY A 163 -13.12 -3.85 13.36
N VAL A 164 -12.36 -3.93 12.25
CA VAL A 164 -12.98 -4.06 10.92
C VAL A 164 -13.42 -5.51 10.74
N GLU A 165 -14.73 -5.73 10.60
CA GLU A 165 -15.30 -7.09 10.57
C GLU A 165 -15.38 -7.67 9.16
N ASN A 166 -15.36 -6.84 8.11
CA ASN A 166 -15.59 -7.29 6.74
C ASN A 166 -14.36 -6.95 5.88
N ILE A 167 -13.50 -7.94 5.63
CA ILE A 167 -12.26 -7.72 4.87
C ILE A 167 -12.13 -8.72 3.74
N ARG A 168 -12.05 -8.22 2.50
CA ARG A 168 -11.64 -9.01 1.35
C ARG A 168 -10.14 -8.85 1.12
N VAL A 169 -9.43 -9.95 0.92
CA VAL A 169 -7.99 -9.96 0.61
C VAL A 169 -7.77 -10.66 -0.72
N ILE A 170 -7.10 -9.99 -1.65
CA ILE A 170 -6.86 -10.47 -3.01
C ILE A 170 -5.36 -10.69 -3.20
N ASP A 171 -4.91 -11.93 -3.40
CA ASP A 171 -3.54 -12.26 -3.80
C ASP A 171 -3.50 -13.68 -4.40
N PHE A 172 -2.77 -13.85 -5.50
CA PHE A 172 -2.59 -15.13 -6.18
C PHE A 172 -1.38 -15.93 -5.68
N ASP A 173 -0.47 -15.29 -4.94
CA ASP A 173 0.78 -15.89 -4.50
C ASP A 173 0.56 -16.90 -3.37
N GLN A 174 1.48 -17.86 -3.32
CA GLN A 174 1.63 -18.79 -2.20
C GLN A 174 2.70 -18.31 -1.21
N VAL A 175 2.59 -18.77 0.03
CA VAL A 175 3.62 -18.57 1.05
C VAL A 175 4.89 -19.30 0.64
N THR A 176 5.99 -18.58 0.57
CA THR A 176 7.34 -19.13 0.36
C THR A 176 8.17 -19.03 1.63
N LEU A 177 9.26 -19.80 1.72
CA LEU A 177 10.21 -19.66 2.85
C LEU A 177 10.76 -18.24 2.97
N SER A 178 11.01 -17.56 1.84
CA SER A 178 11.48 -16.18 1.82
C SER A 178 10.39 -15.16 2.17
N SER A 179 9.12 -15.55 2.22
CA SER A 179 8.01 -14.69 2.69
C SER A 179 7.98 -14.57 4.22
N LEU A 180 8.49 -15.58 4.93
CA LEU A 180 8.38 -15.70 6.39
C LEU A 180 9.16 -14.62 7.17
N ASN A 181 10.09 -13.91 6.52
CA ASN A 181 10.80 -12.81 7.17
C ASN A 181 9.96 -11.54 7.34
N ARG A 182 8.79 -11.45 6.68
CA ARG A 182 8.00 -10.22 6.62
C ARG A 182 6.48 -10.40 6.59
N HIS A 183 5.98 -11.59 6.27
CA HIS A 183 4.54 -11.86 6.31
C HIS A 183 4.04 -11.94 7.76
N SER A 184 2.90 -11.31 8.07
CA SER A 184 2.47 -11.10 9.47
C SER A 184 2.16 -12.38 10.25
N VAL A 185 1.54 -13.36 9.60
CA VAL A 185 0.97 -14.55 10.27
C VAL A 185 1.47 -15.89 9.76
N ALA A 186 2.18 -15.91 8.63
CA ALA A 186 2.56 -17.14 7.96
C ALA A 186 3.68 -17.84 8.73
N THR A 187 3.56 -19.15 8.84
CA THR A 187 4.53 -20.01 9.52
C THR A 187 5.17 -20.98 8.53
N ARG A 188 6.16 -21.75 9.00
CA ARG A 188 6.77 -22.82 8.20
C ARG A 188 5.78 -23.88 7.71
N ARG A 189 4.65 -24.06 8.42
CA ARG A 189 3.61 -25.02 8.02
C ARG A 189 2.81 -24.54 6.81
N ASP A 190 2.78 -23.23 6.61
CA ASP A 190 1.97 -22.59 5.57
C ASP A 190 2.68 -22.53 4.22
N VAL A 191 3.95 -22.97 4.13
CA VAL A 191 4.70 -22.95 2.86
C VAL A 191 3.98 -23.78 1.79
N GLY A 192 3.68 -23.13 0.66
CA GLY A 192 2.90 -23.68 -0.45
C GLY A 192 1.38 -23.51 -0.31
N ILE A 193 0.89 -22.88 0.75
CA ILE A 193 -0.52 -22.48 0.90
C ILE A 193 -0.67 -21.05 0.33
N PRO A 194 -1.79 -20.71 -0.36
CA PRO A 194 -2.07 -19.34 -0.76
C PRO A 194 -1.96 -18.36 0.41
N LYS A 195 -1.33 -17.20 0.20
CA LYS A 195 -1.10 -16.21 1.27
C LYS A 195 -2.40 -15.73 1.91
N VAL A 196 -3.44 -15.49 1.10
CA VAL A 196 -4.76 -15.07 1.57
C VAL A 196 -5.44 -16.12 2.45
N VAL A 197 -5.25 -17.41 2.15
CA VAL A 197 -5.79 -18.51 2.95
C VAL A 197 -5.03 -18.65 4.27
N ALA A 198 -3.70 -18.51 4.25
CA ALA A 198 -2.90 -18.49 5.47
C ALA A 198 -3.30 -17.31 6.40
N LEU A 199 -3.64 -16.15 5.83
CA LEU A 199 -4.21 -15.02 6.55
C LEU A 199 -5.57 -15.34 7.16
N GLN A 200 -6.51 -15.84 6.35
CA GLN A 200 -7.85 -16.20 6.79
C GLN A 200 -7.82 -17.19 7.96
N HIS A 201 -7.08 -18.30 7.81
CA HIS A 201 -6.96 -19.32 8.87
C HIS A 201 -6.41 -18.75 10.17
N ARG A 202 -5.33 -17.96 10.11
CA ARG A 202 -4.75 -17.41 11.34
C ARG A 202 -5.65 -16.37 11.99
N LEU A 203 -6.29 -15.51 11.19
CA LEU A 203 -7.14 -14.47 11.74
C LEU A 203 -8.43 -15.05 12.35
N ALA A 204 -8.95 -16.16 11.82
CA ALA A 204 -10.05 -16.88 12.45
C ALA A 204 -9.71 -17.36 13.89
N GLU A 205 -8.45 -17.70 14.18
CA GLU A 205 -8.00 -18.03 15.54
C GLU A 205 -7.93 -16.81 16.48
N ILE A 206 -7.76 -15.61 15.92
CA ILE A 206 -7.44 -14.38 16.68
C ILE A 206 -8.68 -13.50 16.89
N VAL A 207 -9.47 -13.37 15.83
CA VAL A 207 -10.65 -12.51 15.71
C VAL A 207 -11.74 -13.31 15.00
N PRO A 208 -12.31 -14.33 15.65
CA PRO A 208 -13.26 -15.25 15.03
C PRO A 208 -14.55 -14.60 14.55
N HIS A 209 -14.86 -13.38 15.00
CA HIS A 209 -16.00 -12.57 14.56
C HIS A 209 -15.73 -11.75 13.29
N VAL A 210 -14.49 -11.73 12.78
CA VAL A 210 -14.13 -11.02 11.54
C VAL A 210 -14.25 -11.98 10.37
N CYS A 211 -15.00 -11.58 9.35
CA CYS A 211 -15.10 -12.27 8.09
C CYS A 211 -13.94 -11.86 7.16
N ILE A 212 -13.05 -12.82 6.89
CA ILE A 212 -11.98 -12.68 5.92
C ILE A 212 -12.38 -13.42 4.64
N ASP A 213 -12.68 -12.66 3.59
CA ASP A 213 -12.96 -13.16 2.25
C ASP A 213 -11.64 -13.28 1.47
N ALA A 214 -11.15 -14.52 1.31
CA ALA A 214 -9.87 -14.84 0.71
C ALA A 214 -9.99 -15.13 -0.79
N GLN A 215 -9.55 -14.18 -1.62
CA GLN A 215 -9.61 -14.27 -3.08
C GLN A 215 -8.23 -14.64 -3.65
N VAL A 216 -8.08 -15.89 -4.10
CA VAL A 216 -6.84 -16.42 -4.68
C VAL A 216 -6.76 -16.03 -6.16
N GLU A 217 -6.68 -14.73 -6.43
CA GLU A 217 -6.69 -14.17 -7.78
C GLU A 217 -5.61 -13.11 -7.99
N LEU A 218 -5.12 -13.03 -9.23
CA LEU A 218 -4.28 -11.92 -9.65
C LEU A 218 -5.21 -10.78 -10.07
N PHE A 219 -5.07 -9.64 -9.41
CA PHE A 219 -5.78 -8.44 -9.83
C PHE A 219 -5.32 -8.04 -11.24
N ARG A 220 -6.29 -7.76 -12.11
CA ARG A 220 -6.10 -7.09 -13.40
C ARG A 220 -7.29 -6.20 -13.68
N LEU A 221 -7.15 -5.30 -14.65
CA LEU A 221 -8.26 -4.44 -15.04
C LEU A 221 -9.49 -5.24 -15.50
N GLU A 222 -9.32 -6.41 -16.12
CA GLU A 222 -10.44 -7.21 -16.64
C GLU A 222 -11.31 -7.85 -15.55
N ASN A 223 -10.74 -8.19 -14.39
CA ASN A 223 -11.47 -8.75 -13.25
C ASN A 223 -11.72 -7.74 -12.13
N ALA A 224 -11.31 -6.47 -12.30
CA ALA A 224 -11.50 -5.42 -11.29
C ALA A 224 -12.96 -5.22 -10.88
N GLN A 225 -13.89 -5.34 -11.83
CA GLN A 225 -15.32 -5.22 -11.53
C GLN A 225 -15.82 -6.34 -10.61
N ALA A 226 -15.48 -7.60 -10.92
CA ALA A 226 -15.83 -8.74 -10.07
C ALA A 226 -15.16 -8.65 -8.70
N LEU A 227 -13.87 -8.34 -8.66
CA LEU A 227 -13.11 -8.34 -7.42
C LEU A 227 -13.44 -7.18 -6.47
N LEU A 228 -13.78 -5.99 -7.00
CA LEU A 228 -13.96 -4.78 -6.20
C LEU A 228 -15.42 -4.34 -6.07
N LEU A 229 -16.28 -4.60 -7.05
CA LEU A 229 -17.65 -4.09 -7.09
C LEU A 229 -18.70 -5.18 -6.84
N GLU A 230 -18.41 -6.45 -7.16
CA GLU A 230 -19.30 -7.56 -6.79
C GLU A 230 -19.07 -7.94 -5.34
N LEU A 231 -20.11 -7.73 -4.53
CA LEU A 231 -20.09 -8.06 -3.11
C LEU A 231 -20.20 -9.57 -2.92
N PRO A 232 -19.50 -10.12 -1.92
CA PRO A 232 -19.72 -11.51 -1.56
C PRO A 232 -21.14 -11.70 -1.01
N GLU A 233 -21.72 -12.88 -1.24
CA GLU A 233 -23.12 -13.19 -0.91
C GLU A 233 -23.47 -12.91 0.56
N TRP A 234 -22.55 -13.20 1.47
CA TRP A 234 -22.71 -12.99 2.91
C TRP A 234 -22.82 -11.50 3.29
N LEU A 235 -22.36 -10.59 2.44
CA LEU A 235 -22.48 -9.13 2.62
C LEU A 235 -23.68 -8.56 1.85
N ASN A 236 -24.04 -9.16 0.71
CA ASN A 236 -25.06 -8.69 -0.24
C ASN A 236 -26.51 -8.81 0.27
N GLY A 237 -26.74 -9.42 1.43
CA GLY A 237 -28.07 -9.63 2.05
C GLY A 237 -28.40 -8.73 3.25
N THR A 238 -27.52 -7.81 3.64
CA THR A 238 -27.77 -6.93 4.80
C THR A 238 -28.66 -5.74 4.38
N PRO A 239 -29.76 -5.42 5.10
CA PRO A 239 -30.68 -4.33 4.74
C PRO A 239 -30.01 -2.95 4.61
N ASN A 240 -28.84 -2.78 5.24
CA ASN A 240 -28.00 -1.59 5.26
C ASN A 240 -26.55 -1.87 4.79
N GLY A 241 -26.33 -2.95 4.02
CA GLY A 241 -25.00 -3.39 3.61
C GLY A 241 -24.25 -2.42 2.71
N PRO A 242 -22.92 -2.28 2.85
CA PRO A 242 -22.10 -1.48 1.95
C PRO A 242 -22.24 -2.03 0.52
N ARG A 243 -22.68 -1.19 -0.43
CA ARG A 243 -22.82 -1.56 -1.85
C ARG A 243 -21.48 -1.63 -2.59
N ARG A 244 -20.42 -1.11 -1.95
CA ARG A 244 -19.07 -0.93 -2.47
C ARG A 244 -18.10 -0.97 -1.28
N PRO A 245 -16.81 -1.21 -1.52
CA PRO A 245 -15.78 -1.04 -0.49
C PRO A 245 -15.79 0.39 0.06
N ASP A 246 -15.81 0.51 1.39
CA ASP A 246 -15.61 1.79 2.08
C ASP A 246 -14.15 2.26 1.98
N PHE A 247 -13.22 1.30 1.84
CA PHE A 247 -11.81 1.60 1.59
C PHE A 247 -11.08 0.48 0.85
N ILE A 248 -10.12 0.85 0.01
CA ILE A 248 -9.22 -0.07 -0.69
C ILE A 248 -7.77 0.21 -0.29
N LEU A 249 -7.03 -0.83 0.08
CA LEU A 249 -5.60 -0.76 0.35
C LEU A 249 -4.85 -1.44 -0.80
N ASP A 250 -4.09 -0.65 -1.54
CA ASP A 250 -3.18 -1.16 -2.56
C ASP A 250 -1.82 -1.49 -1.95
N CYS A 251 -1.57 -2.79 -1.78
CA CYS A 251 -0.34 -3.38 -1.27
C CYS A 251 0.42 -4.17 -2.35
N ILE A 252 0.16 -3.89 -3.63
CA ILE A 252 0.79 -4.54 -4.78
C ILE A 252 2.24 -4.06 -4.94
N ASP A 253 3.15 -4.94 -5.35
CA ASP A 253 4.55 -4.63 -5.66
C ASP A 253 4.83 -4.49 -7.17
N ASN A 254 4.04 -5.14 -8.04
CA ASN A 254 4.07 -4.94 -9.48
C ASN A 254 3.55 -3.56 -9.90
N ILE A 255 4.31 -2.86 -10.73
CA ILE A 255 4.02 -1.48 -11.14
C ILE A 255 2.76 -1.40 -12.00
N ASP A 256 2.60 -2.31 -12.96
CA ASP A 256 1.52 -2.24 -13.95
C ASP A 256 0.17 -2.57 -13.30
N THR A 257 0.11 -3.66 -12.53
CA THR A 257 -1.10 -4.04 -11.77
C THR A 257 -1.49 -2.94 -10.76
N LYS A 258 -0.50 -2.30 -10.13
CA LYS A 258 -0.74 -1.15 -9.24
C LYS A 258 -1.36 0.02 -9.99
N ILE A 259 -0.86 0.36 -11.17
CA ILE A 259 -1.40 1.45 -11.99
C ILE A 259 -2.84 1.14 -12.41
N GLU A 260 -3.12 -0.09 -12.86
CA GLU A 260 -4.47 -0.53 -13.23
C GLU A 260 -5.45 -0.38 -12.06
N LEU A 261 -5.08 -0.84 -10.86
CA LEU A 261 -5.91 -0.71 -9.66
C LEU A 261 -6.21 0.76 -9.35
N LEU A 262 -5.18 1.62 -9.34
CA LEU A 262 -5.34 3.03 -9.00
C LEU A 262 -6.15 3.81 -10.05
N GLN A 263 -5.99 3.46 -11.33
CA GLN A 263 -6.81 4.02 -12.41
C GLN A 263 -8.28 3.61 -12.27
N PHE A 264 -8.54 2.33 -11.99
CA PHE A 264 -9.88 1.83 -11.77
C PHE A 264 -10.54 2.51 -10.56
N CYS A 265 -9.83 2.57 -9.43
CA CYS A 265 -10.34 3.24 -8.22
C CYS A 265 -10.64 4.72 -8.49
N HIS A 266 -9.77 5.43 -9.21
CA HIS A 266 -9.99 6.83 -9.54
C HIS A 266 -11.20 7.01 -10.48
N ALA A 267 -11.33 6.20 -11.53
CA ALA A 267 -12.44 6.28 -12.47
C ALA A 267 -13.79 5.98 -11.80
N HIS A 268 -13.83 5.02 -10.86
CA HIS A 268 -15.04 4.60 -10.15
C HIS A 268 -15.28 5.34 -8.83
N HIS A 269 -14.42 6.30 -8.49
CA HIS A 269 -14.49 7.10 -7.26
C HIS A 269 -14.46 6.24 -5.99
N LEU A 270 -13.64 5.19 -6.00
CA LEU A 270 -13.44 4.29 -4.87
C LEU A 270 -12.35 4.85 -3.95
N PRO A 271 -12.61 5.00 -2.63
CA PRO A 271 -11.60 5.42 -1.67
C PRO A 271 -10.42 4.43 -1.65
N VAL A 272 -9.21 4.92 -1.89
CA VAL A 272 -8.01 4.09 -1.99
C VAL A 272 -6.81 4.73 -1.32
N ILE A 273 -5.96 3.93 -0.68
CA ILE A 273 -4.61 4.30 -0.23
C ILE A 273 -3.61 3.30 -0.81
N SER A 274 -2.44 3.78 -1.24
CA SER A 274 -1.44 2.93 -1.87
C SER A 274 -0.10 2.91 -1.13
N SER A 275 0.50 1.73 -1.01
CA SER A 275 1.88 1.56 -0.59
C SER A 275 2.84 1.78 -1.75
N MET A 276 3.82 2.65 -1.55
CA MET A 276 4.97 2.85 -2.45
C MET A 276 6.14 1.93 -2.05
N GLY A 277 7.37 2.31 -2.41
CA GLY A 277 8.53 1.43 -2.26
C GLY A 277 8.99 1.29 -0.81
N ALA A 278 8.78 0.12 -0.22
CA ALA A 278 9.29 -0.24 1.11
C ALA A 278 10.63 -1.01 1.08
N GLY A 279 11.13 -1.40 -0.10
CA GLY A 279 12.39 -2.13 -0.26
C GLY A 279 13.63 -1.22 -0.25
N ALA A 280 14.80 -1.80 0.07
CA ALA A 280 16.10 -1.10 0.19
C ALA A 280 16.08 0.16 1.08
N LYS A 281 15.26 0.12 2.13
CA LYS A 281 15.07 1.17 3.11
C LYS A 281 15.08 0.55 4.50
N ALA A 282 15.51 1.32 5.50
CA ALA A 282 15.68 0.86 6.88
C ALA A 282 15.20 1.87 7.93
N ASP A 283 15.02 3.15 7.58
CA ASP A 283 14.70 4.22 8.53
C ASP A 283 13.17 4.40 8.67
N PRO A 284 12.56 3.94 9.78
CA PRO A 284 11.12 4.07 10.00
C PRO A 284 10.68 5.53 10.21
N SER A 285 11.57 6.43 10.65
CA SER A 285 11.24 7.84 10.91
C SER A 285 10.92 8.64 9.65
N ARG A 286 11.24 8.06 8.48
CA ARG A 286 11.05 8.68 7.16
C ARG A 286 9.81 8.22 6.43
N VAL A 287 9.01 7.34 7.04
CA VAL A 287 7.72 6.88 6.52
C VAL A 287 6.67 7.97 6.75
N GLN A 288 5.94 8.34 5.70
CA GLN A 288 4.90 9.36 5.78
C GLN A 288 3.77 9.09 4.80
N ILE A 289 2.62 9.71 5.10
CA ILE A 289 1.43 9.71 4.25
C ILE A 289 1.38 11.04 3.49
N SER A 290 1.27 11.00 2.17
CA SER A 290 1.00 12.20 1.36
C SER A 290 0.15 11.86 0.15
N ASP A 291 -0.36 12.88 -0.54
CA ASP A 291 -0.88 12.67 -1.89
C ASP A 291 0.25 12.20 -2.84
N ILE A 292 -0.09 11.34 -3.80
CA ILE A 292 0.85 10.82 -4.81
C ILE A 292 1.58 11.95 -5.55
N SER A 293 0.93 13.10 -5.79
CA SER A 293 1.50 14.24 -6.49
C SER A 293 2.67 14.89 -5.74
N HIS A 294 2.72 14.78 -4.42
CA HIS A 294 3.71 15.39 -3.55
C HIS A 294 4.89 14.47 -3.18
N THR A 295 4.85 13.21 -3.61
CA THR A 295 5.90 12.23 -3.29
C THR A 295 7.26 12.61 -3.90
N TYR A 296 8.35 12.33 -3.17
CA TYR A 296 9.73 12.59 -3.59
C TYR A 296 10.67 11.51 -3.03
N GLU A 297 11.88 11.39 -3.59
CA GLU A 297 12.90 10.37 -3.24
C GLU A 297 12.49 8.89 -3.37
N ASP A 298 11.24 8.59 -3.72
CA ASP A 298 10.76 7.22 -3.94
C ASP A 298 10.68 6.86 -5.45
N PRO A 299 11.50 5.90 -5.94
CA PRO A 299 11.48 5.50 -7.34
C PRO A 299 10.16 4.87 -7.80
N LEU A 300 9.52 4.06 -6.95
CA LEU A 300 8.24 3.42 -7.26
C LEU A 300 7.16 4.50 -7.37
N ALA A 301 7.09 5.41 -6.40
CA ALA A 301 6.15 6.53 -6.45
C ALA A 301 6.37 7.42 -7.67
N ARG A 302 7.62 7.65 -8.09
CA ARG A 302 7.95 8.42 -9.30
C ARG A 302 7.39 7.74 -10.55
N SER A 303 7.56 6.43 -10.70
CA SER A 303 7.08 5.67 -11.85
C SER A 303 5.56 5.63 -11.90
N VAL A 304 4.91 5.30 -10.78
CA VAL A 304 3.44 5.26 -10.66
C VAL A 304 2.84 6.64 -10.94
N ARG A 305 3.36 7.70 -10.31
CA ARG A 305 2.91 9.08 -10.55
C ARG A 305 3.02 9.50 -12.02
N ARG A 306 4.10 9.11 -12.71
CA ARG A 306 4.28 9.40 -14.14
C ARG A 306 3.24 8.67 -15.00
N ALA A 307 2.93 7.42 -14.70
CA ALA A 307 1.91 6.66 -15.41
C ALA A 307 0.50 7.20 -15.16
N LEU A 308 0.18 7.50 -13.90
CA LEU A 308 -1.09 8.11 -13.50
C LEU A 308 -1.34 9.45 -14.19
N ARG A 309 -0.32 10.32 -14.28
CA ARG A 309 -0.42 11.59 -15.00
C ARG A 309 -0.72 11.42 -16.49
N LYS A 310 -0.18 10.37 -17.13
CA LYS A 310 -0.51 10.06 -18.54
C LYS A 310 -1.97 9.62 -18.70
N ALA A 311 -2.57 9.06 -17.66
CA ALA A 311 -3.97 8.70 -17.59
C ALA A 311 -4.86 9.81 -16.98
N ASN A 312 -4.38 11.06 -16.97
CA ASN A 312 -5.07 12.24 -16.43
C ASN A 312 -5.37 12.21 -14.92
N VAL A 313 -4.69 11.35 -14.15
CA VAL A 313 -4.76 11.33 -12.68
C VAL A 313 -3.60 12.14 -12.11
N VAL A 314 -3.88 13.39 -11.69
CA VAL A 314 -2.84 14.35 -11.26
C VAL A 314 -2.61 14.33 -9.75
N SER A 315 -3.68 14.13 -8.97
CA SER A 315 -3.73 14.13 -7.50
C SER A 315 -4.99 13.41 -7.00
N GLY A 316 -5.16 13.30 -5.69
CA GLY A 316 -6.34 12.71 -5.04
C GLY A 316 -6.15 11.26 -4.59
N ILE A 317 -4.91 10.75 -4.60
CA ILE A 317 -4.60 9.39 -4.16
C ILE A 317 -3.61 9.49 -3.00
N PRO A 318 -4.04 9.25 -1.75
CA PRO A 318 -3.13 9.18 -0.61
C PRO A 318 -2.22 7.95 -0.75
N VAL A 319 -0.96 8.12 -0.40
CA VAL A 319 0.04 7.05 -0.45
C VAL A 319 0.92 7.05 0.78
N VAL A 320 1.35 5.86 1.19
CA VAL A 320 2.44 5.68 2.17
C VAL A 320 3.74 5.51 1.41
N TYR A 321 4.70 6.36 1.68
CA TYR A 321 6.04 6.27 1.10
C TYR A 321 7.09 6.65 2.13
N SER A 322 8.35 6.39 1.81
CA SER A 322 9.47 6.84 2.63
C SER A 322 10.37 7.78 1.83
N THR A 323 10.78 8.86 2.49
CA THR A 323 11.72 9.86 1.98
C THR A 323 13.17 9.39 2.02
N GLU A 324 13.41 8.22 2.60
CA GLU A 324 14.72 7.58 2.60
C GLU A 324 15.22 7.38 1.18
N LYS A 325 16.35 8.03 0.89
CA LYS A 325 17.09 7.77 -0.35
C LYS A 325 17.55 6.32 -0.31
N PRO A 326 17.18 5.48 -1.30
CA PRO A 326 17.60 4.09 -1.35
C PRO A 326 19.12 4.01 -1.15
N SER A 327 19.54 3.37 -0.06
CA SER A 327 20.94 3.35 0.39
C SER A 327 21.77 2.33 -0.40
N HIS A 328 23.05 2.16 -0.04
CA HIS A 328 24.10 1.33 -0.66
C HIS A 328 23.78 -0.16 -0.87
N VAL A 329 22.56 -0.59 -0.59
CA VAL A 329 22.05 -1.95 -0.80
C VAL A 329 21.96 -2.23 -2.29
N LYS A 330 22.97 -2.92 -2.81
CA LYS A 330 23.00 -3.36 -4.21
C LYS A 330 21.92 -4.42 -4.43
N LEU A 331 21.31 -4.38 -5.62
CA LEU A 331 20.48 -5.47 -6.12
C LEU A 331 21.26 -6.78 -6.02
N LEU A 332 20.64 -7.81 -5.45
CA LEU A 332 21.29 -9.10 -5.33
C LEU A 332 21.57 -9.66 -6.74
N PRO A 333 22.80 -10.14 -7.01
CA PRO A 333 23.07 -10.88 -8.23
C PRO A 333 22.18 -12.13 -8.23
N LEU A 334 21.63 -12.47 -9.39
CA LEU A 334 20.95 -13.76 -9.57
C LEU A 334 22.01 -14.85 -9.37
N ALA A 335 21.72 -15.86 -8.53
CA ALA A 335 22.60 -17.03 -8.44
C ALA A 335 22.69 -17.69 -9.83
N GLU A 336 23.84 -18.26 -10.21
CA GLU A 336 24.04 -18.87 -11.55
C GLU A 336 22.99 -19.95 -11.88
N SER A 337 22.46 -20.64 -10.87
CA SER A 337 21.33 -21.57 -11.02
C SER A 337 20.02 -20.87 -11.40
N GLN A 338 19.73 -19.69 -10.85
CA GLN A 338 18.55 -18.87 -11.16
C GLN A 338 18.68 -18.11 -12.48
N ALA A 339 19.90 -17.89 -12.97
CA ALA A 339 20.13 -17.29 -14.28
C ALA A 339 19.80 -18.25 -15.43
N ASN A 340 20.03 -19.56 -15.24
CA ASN A 340 19.71 -20.60 -16.22
C ASN A 340 18.26 -21.08 -16.14
N GLU A 341 17.61 -20.97 -14.96
CA GLU A 341 16.19 -21.30 -14.73
C GLU A 341 15.29 -20.04 -14.67
N ALA A 342 15.77 -18.89 -15.17
CA ALA A 342 15.08 -17.59 -15.05
C ALA A 342 13.70 -17.55 -15.72
N ASP A 343 13.50 -18.35 -16.77
CA ASP A 343 12.19 -18.52 -17.43
C ASP A 343 11.29 -19.55 -16.72
N GLU A 344 11.81 -20.29 -15.72
CA GLU A 344 11.14 -21.46 -15.12
C GLU A 344 10.37 -21.17 -13.82
N TYR A 345 10.67 -20.04 -13.16
CA TYR A 345 9.97 -19.57 -11.94
C TYR A 345 9.19 -18.25 -12.13
N ALA A 346 9.30 -17.62 -13.29
CA ALA A 346 8.50 -16.47 -13.64
C ALA A 346 7.10 -16.97 -14.07
N ILE A 347 6.07 -16.63 -13.31
CA ILE A 347 4.66 -16.98 -13.60
C ILE A 347 4.20 -16.30 -14.91
N LEU A 348 4.93 -15.28 -15.39
CA LEU A 348 4.66 -14.52 -16.61
C LEU A 348 5.98 -14.13 -17.32
N PRO A 349 6.00 -14.06 -18.67
CA PRO A 349 7.15 -13.62 -19.46
C PRO A 349 7.32 -12.10 -19.36
N ASP A 350 7.78 -11.63 -18.20
CA ASP A 350 8.39 -10.32 -17.93
C ASP A 350 8.87 -10.17 -16.48
N PHE A 351 8.81 -11.25 -15.68
CA PHE A 351 9.29 -11.27 -14.29
C PHE A 351 10.83 -11.36 -14.19
N ARG A 352 11.55 -10.52 -14.94
CA ARG A 352 12.98 -10.30 -14.73
C ARG A 352 13.15 -9.12 -13.79
N SER A 353 13.32 -9.38 -12.50
CA SER A 353 13.82 -8.34 -11.61
C SER A 353 14.74 -8.93 -10.57
N ARG A 354 16.00 -8.49 -10.61
CA ARG A 354 16.92 -8.61 -9.48
C ARG A 354 16.16 -8.26 -8.20
N ILE A 355 16.19 -9.15 -7.22
CA ILE A 355 15.41 -8.98 -6.00
C ILE A 355 16.03 -7.82 -5.21
N LEU A 356 15.24 -6.78 -4.98
CA LEU A 356 15.61 -5.71 -4.08
C LEU A 356 15.58 -6.28 -2.65
N PRO A 357 16.67 -6.19 -1.86
CA PRO A 357 16.64 -6.67 -0.49
C PRO A 357 15.61 -5.90 0.32
N VAL A 358 14.85 -6.63 1.13
CA VAL A 358 13.76 -6.09 1.95
C VAL A 358 14.05 -6.41 3.42
N LEU A 359 14.18 -5.37 4.24
CA LEU A 359 14.16 -5.48 5.69
C LEU A 359 12.69 -5.61 6.12
N GLY A 360 12.29 -6.79 6.61
CA GLY A 360 10.88 -7.13 6.82
C GLY A 360 10.08 -6.20 7.75
N THR A 361 10.77 -5.49 8.65
CA THR A 361 10.14 -4.50 9.54
C THR A 361 9.54 -3.32 8.78
N LEU A 362 10.14 -2.90 7.66
CA LEU A 362 9.70 -1.70 6.98
C LEU A 362 8.39 -1.90 6.17
N PRO A 363 8.21 -2.98 5.38
CA PRO A 363 6.90 -3.32 4.84
C PRO A 363 5.82 -3.46 5.92
N ALA A 364 6.16 -4.05 7.08
CA ALA A 364 5.23 -4.17 8.20
C ALA A 364 4.79 -2.80 8.71
N ILE A 365 5.73 -1.87 8.90
CA ILE A 365 5.45 -0.48 9.25
C ILE A 365 4.56 0.20 8.21
N PHE A 366 4.84 0.03 6.91
CA PHE A 366 3.98 0.57 5.86
C PHE A 366 2.54 0.02 5.98
N GLY A 367 2.39 -1.28 6.22
CA GLY A 367 1.09 -1.90 6.43
C GLY A 367 0.35 -1.37 7.66
N MET A 368 1.07 -1.19 8.78
CA MET A 368 0.53 -0.61 10.01
C MET A 368 0.13 0.86 9.83
N VAL A 369 0.92 1.66 9.10
CA VAL A 369 0.61 3.06 8.78
C VAL A 369 -0.64 3.15 7.89
N MET A 370 -0.74 2.29 6.85
CA MET A 370 -1.93 2.22 6.01
C MET A 370 -3.17 1.83 6.82
N ALA A 371 -3.07 0.78 7.66
CA ALA A 371 -4.18 0.37 8.50
C ALA A 371 -4.62 1.50 9.45
N THR A 372 -3.68 2.16 10.12
CA THR A 372 -3.98 3.29 11.02
C THR A 372 -4.69 4.42 10.28
N TYR A 373 -4.21 4.79 9.10
CA TYR A 373 -4.87 5.80 8.26
C TYR A 373 -6.31 5.41 7.94
N VAL A 374 -6.52 4.18 7.44
CA VAL A 374 -7.85 3.69 7.06
C VAL A 374 -8.79 3.61 8.26
N ILE A 375 -8.33 3.10 9.40
CA ILE A 375 -9.10 3.04 10.65
C ILE A 375 -9.56 4.43 11.05
N CYS A 376 -8.66 5.43 11.02
CA CYS A 376 -9.03 6.80 11.37
C CYS A 376 -10.02 7.41 10.36
N GLN A 377 -9.85 7.16 9.07
CA GLN A 377 -10.80 7.63 8.04
C GLN A 377 -12.20 7.03 8.23
N LEU A 378 -12.29 5.71 8.43
CA LEU A 378 -13.56 4.99 8.65
C LEU A 378 -14.24 5.43 9.95
N ALA A 379 -13.47 5.55 11.02
CA ALA A 379 -13.95 6.03 12.32
C ALA A 379 -14.24 7.54 12.31
N GLN A 380 -13.95 8.27 11.23
CA GLN A 380 -14.01 9.74 11.16
C GLN A 380 -13.20 10.42 12.28
N PHE A 381 -12.11 9.78 12.69
CA PHE A 381 -11.19 10.32 13.67
C PHE A 381 -10.20 11.27 12.97
N PRO A 382 -10.08 12.53 13.41
CA PRO A 382 -9.25 13.50 12.73
C PRO A 382 -7.78 13.11 12.83
N ILE A 383 -7.13 13.00 11.67
CA ILE A 383 -5.68 12.88 11.56
C ILE A 383 -5.17 13.99 10.66
N GLU A 384 -4.04 14.58 11.05
CA GLU A 384 -3.39 15.64 10.28
C GLU A 384 -1.98 15.15 9.90
N PRO A 385 -1.83 14.43 8.77
CA PRO A 385 -0.52 14.03 8.28
C PRO A 385 0.38 15.26 8.09
N LEU A 386 1.61 15.18 8.58
CA LEU A 386 2.58 16.27 8.43
C LEU A 386 2.80 16.57 6.94
N ALA A 387 2.77 17.86 6.60
CA ALA A 387 3.26 18.30 5.31
C ALA A 387 4.78 18.05 5.27
N ILE A 388 5.19 16.95 4.63
CA ILE A 388 6.55 16.63 4.14
C ILE A 388 7.70 17.32 4.92
N LYS A 389 8.32 16.61 5.87
CA LYS A 389 9.55 17.08 6.55
C LYS A 389 10.81 16.75 5.75
N GLN A 390 11.85 17.58 5.92
CA GLN A 390 13.19 17.50 5.28
C GLN A 390 13.28 18.13 3.88
N ARG A 391 12.84 19.38 3.78
CA ARG A 391 13.14 20.23 2.63
C ARG A 391 14.30 21.18 2.97
N ASP A 392 15.47 20.67 3.36
CA ASP A 392 16.59 21.51 3.84
C ASP A 392 16.98 22.61 2.84
N ALA A 393 17.00 22.28 1.54
CA ALA A 393 17.22 23.26 0.48
C ALA A 393 16.11 24.32 0.40
N LEU A 394 14.86 23.96 0.70
CA LEU A 394 13.75 24.90 0.82
C LEU A 394 13.92 25.76 2.07
N TYR A 395 14.25 25.19 3.22
CA TYR A 395 14.41 25.94 4.47
C TYR A 395 15.58 26.92 4.38
N GLN A 396 16.71 26.52 3.78
CA GLN A 396 17.82 27.40 3.45
C GLN A 396 17.40 28.54 2.52
N ARG A 397 16.57 28.26 1.51
CA ARG A 397 16.04 29.29 0.62
C ARG A 397 15.11 30.23 1.36
N LEU A 398 14.15 29.71 2.13
CA LEU A 398 13.16 30.48 2.89
C LEU A 398 13.85 31.37 3.92
N HIS A 399 14.84 30.84 4.65
CA HIS A 399 15.62 31.56 5.64
C HIS A 399 16.42 32.70 4.99
N ARG A 400 17.10 32.41 3.87
CA ARG A 400 17.82 33.43 3.09
C ARG A 400 16.88 34.51 2.54
N ASP A 401 15.73 34.12 2.01
CA ASP A 401 14.71 35.04 1.50
C ASP A 401 14.20 35.97 2.62
N LEU A 402 13.94 35.41 3.81
CA LEU A 402 13.51 36.16 5.00
C LEU A 402 14.60 37.12 5.50
N CYS A 403 15.86 36.68 5.58
CA CYS A 403 17.00 37.54 5.96
C CYS A 403 17.15 38.72 5.00
N ASN A 404 17.06 38.45 3.69
CA ASN A 404 17.19 39.49 2.67
C ASN A 404 16.04 40.51 2.77
N ARG A 405 14.80 40.04 2.96
CA ARG A 405 13.64 40.94 3.14
C ARG A 405 13.75 41.78 4.39
N HIS A 406 14.15 41.17 5.50
CA HIS A 406 14.31 41.88 6.77
C HIS A 406 15.25 43.07 6.60
N GLY A 407 16.41 42.86 5.97
CA GLY A 407 17.34 43.93 5.67
C GLY A 407 16.77 44.98 4.72
N VAL A 408 16.06 44.59 3.66
CA VAL A 408 15.52 45.56 2.68
C VAL A 408 14.44 46.45 3.26
N TYR A 409 13.50 45.89 4.02
CA TYR A 409 12.28 46.61 4.42
C TYR A 409 12.28 47.10 5.87
N TYR A 410 13.06 46.50 6.77
CA TYR A 410 12.88 46.70 8.20
C TYR A 410 14.14 47.11 8.96
N ASP A 411 15.34 46.77 8.48
CA ASP A 411 16.58 46.99 9.23
C ASP A 411 17.75 47.54 8.39
N GLN A 412 17.45 48.44 7.44
CA GLN A 412 18.42 49.25 6.68
C GLN A 412 19.62 48.47 6.10
N GLY A 413 19.37 47.26 5.61
CA GLY A 413 20.37 46.37 5.01
C GLY A 413 20.97 45.32 5.96
N ASN A 414 20.69 45.37 7.26
CA ASN A 414 21.08 44.33 8.21
C ASN A 414 20.23 43.06 8.01
N LYS A 415 20.91 41.94 7.76
CA LYS A 415 20.27 40.65 7.43
C LYS A 415 20.21 39.69 8.61
N ASN A 416 20.67 40.11 9.78
CA ASN A 416 20.59 39.29 10.98
C ASN A 416 19.14 39.24 11.46
N ILE A 417 18.59 38.02 11.50
CA ILE A 417 17.25 37.76 12.03
C ILE A 417 17.35 36.83 13.23
N PRO A 418 16.43 36.92 14.21
CA PRO A 418 16.44 36.09 15.41
C PRO A 418 15.92 34.67 15.17
N LEU A 419 15.73 34.25 13.91
CA LEU A 419 15.19 32.95 13.53
C LEU A 419 16.26 32.11 12.85
N SER A 420 16.48 30.89 13.33
CA SER A 420 17.37 29.93 12.69
C SER A 420 16.74 29.30 11.43
N GLN A 421 17.53 28.54 10.67
CA GLN A 421 17.00 27.75 9.55
C GLN A 421 15.96 26.73 10.03
N ASP A 422 16.17 26.13 11.20
CA ASP A 422 15.27 25.13 11.78
C ASP A 422 13.96 25.78 12.24
N ASP A 423 14.02 27.01 12.77
CA ASP A 423 12.85 27.80 13.12
C ASP A 423 12.01 28.17 11.90
N VAL A 424 12.66 28.51 10.80
CA VAL A 424 12.00 28.73 9.51
C VAL A 424 11.36 27.43 8.98
N GLY A 425 12.03 26.29 9.14
CA GLY A 425 11.46 24.98 8.82
C GLY A 425 10.22 24.68 9.66
N TYR A 426 10.29 24.90 10.98
CA TYR A 426 9.14 24.74 11.88
C TYR A 426 7.99 25.67 11.52
N LEU A 427 8.23 26.96 11.31
CA LEU A 427 7.19 27.91 10.93
C LEU A 427 6.52 27.49 9.63
N PHE A 428 7.31 27.13 8.62
CA PHE A 428 6.78 26.73 7.33
C PHE A 428 5.96 25.43 7.41
N GLU A 429 6.47 24.39 8.06
CA GLU A 429 5.85 23.06 8.05
C GLU A 429 4.78 22.88 9.13
N GLU A 430 5.03 23.31 10.37
CA GLU A 430 4.14 23.06 11.53
C GLU A 430 3.10 24.18 11.67
N VAL A 431 3.53 25.43 11.55
CA VAL A 431 2.63 26.58 11.76
C VAL A 431 1.84 26.88 10.50
N TRP A 432 2.47 26.84 9.32
CA TRP A 432 1.83 27.20 8.06
C TRP A 432 1.52 26.02 7.13
N ARG A 433 1.84 24.78 7.52
CA ARG A 433 1.50 23.54 6.79
C ARG A 433 1.92 23.57 5.32
N GLY A 434 3.03 24.24 5.04
CA GLY A 434 3.62 24.38 3.72
C GLY A 434 2.83 25.23 2.73
N ARG A 435 1.84 26.03 3.19
CA ARG A 435 0.92 26.81 2.35
C ARG A 435 0.93 28.29 2.70
N SER A 436 0.50 29.11 1.75
CA SER A 436 0.20 30.52 1.98
C SER A 436 -0.98 30.67 2.93
N ALA A 437 -0.85 31.57 3.90
CA ALA A 437 -1.90 31.95 4.82
C ALA A 437 -3.02 32.78 4.16
N LEU A 438 -2.77 33.36 2.98
CA LEU A 438 -3.74 34.17 2.26
C LEU A 438 -4.50 33.35 1.22
N SER A 439 -3.78 32.69 0.31
CA SER A 439 -4.41 31.96 -0.81
C SER A 439 -4.55 30.45 -0.58
N GLY A 440 -3.93 29.89 0.47
CA GLY A 440 -3.90 28.44 0.71
C GLY A 440 -3.10 27.63 -0.33
N THR A 441 -2.43 28.32 -1.26
CA THR A 441 -1.61 27.71 -2.31
C THR A 441 -0.18 27.41 -1.82
N PHE A 442 0.57 26.61 -2.58
CA PHE A 442 1.97 26.27 -2.30
C PHE A 442 2.94 26.87 -3.35
N GLU A 443 2.48 27.85 -4.14
CA GLU A 443 3.29 28.40 -5.22
C GLU A 443 4.38 29.34 -4.67
N LYS A 444 5.66 28.94 -4.85
CA LYS A 444 6.85 29.73 -4.46
C LYS A 444 6.70 30.33 -3.05
N PRO A 445 6.57 29.50 -2.00
CA PRO A 445 6.28 29.97 -0.66
C PRO A 445 7.45 30.80 -0.13
N THR A 446 7.14 31.70 0.77
CA THR A 446 8.10 32.57 1.42
C THR A 446 7.56 33.03 2.78
N LEU A 447 8.45 33.32 3.73
CA LEU A 447 8.07 33.85 5.03
C LEU A 447 8.22 35.37 5.03
N VAL A 448 7.32 36.06 5.72
CA VAL A 448 7.33 37.51 5.93
C VAL A 448 7.03 37.86 7.37
N ARG A 449 7.56 38.98 7.82
CA ARG A 449 7.16 39.61 9.07
C ARG A 449 5.70 40.05 8.94
N TRP A 450 4.84 39.60 9.83
CA TRP A 450 3.39 39.85 9.69
C TRP A 450 3.00 41.28 10.08
N ARG A 451 3.51 41.75 11.21
CA ARG A 451 3.28 43.09 11.72
C ARG A 451 4.56 43.89 11.73
N SER A 452 4.54 45.05 11.06
CA SER A 452 5.69 45.94 10.92
C SER A 452 6.03 46.67 12.22
N ASP A 453 5.07 46.86 13.12
CA ASP A 453 5.23 47.48 14.45
C ASP A 453 5.83 46.53 15.51
N GLN A 454 5.80 45.22 15.29
CA GLN A 454 6.30 44.21 16.24
C GLN A 454 7.54 43.51 15.70
N PRO A 455 8.57 43.18 16.49
CA PRO A 455 9.80 42.56 15.98
C PRO A 455 9.53 41.21 15.29
N LEU A 456 10.41 40.83 14.36
CA LEU A 456 10.35 39.52 13.71
C LEU A 456 10.55 38.43 14.78
N SER A 457 9.60 37.51 14.88
CA SER A 457 9.60 36.41 15.85
C SER A 457 8.76 35.26 15.32
N MET A 458 8.75 34.12 16.02
CA MET A 458 7.90 32.98 15.69
C MET A 458 6.41 33.35 15.71
N GLN A 459 6.02 34.24 16.63
CA GLN A 459 4.64 34.72 16.77
C GLN A 459 4.31 35.90 15.84
N ASN A 460 5.26 36.36 15.02
CA ASN A 460 5.08 37.48 14.10
C ASN A 460 5.65 37.18 12.71
N CYS A 461 5.45 35.96 12.23
CA CYS A 461 5.96 35.51 10.94
C CYS A 461 4.90 34.66 10.22
N VAL A 462 4.58 35.02 8.98
CA VAL A 462 3.50 34.41 8.18
C VAL A 462 4.06 33.85 6.88
N CYS A 463 3.54 32.69 6.45
CA CYS A 463 3.85 32.15 5.12
C CYS A 463 2.90 32.72 4.05
N MET A 464 3.46 33.17 2.93
CA MET A 464 2.73 33.70 1.79
C MET A 464 3.37 33.20 0.48
N THR A 465 2.69 33.39 -0.65
CA THR A 465 3.34 33.26 -1.96
C THR A 465 4.32 34.41 -2.18
N LYS A 466 5.30 34.24 -3.08
CA LYS A 466 6.25 35.31 -3.39
C LYS A 466 5.57 36.60 -3.89
N LYS A 467 4.43 36.49 -4.58
CA LYS A 467 3.65 37.63 -5.07
C LYS A 467 2.95 38.36 -3.93
N GLU A 468 2.18 37.63 -3.13
CA GLU A 468 1.48 38.14 -1.95
C GLU A 468 2.42 38.81 -0.97
N ALA A 469 3.57 38.19 -0.70
CA ALA A 469 4.56 38.73 0.20
C ALA A 469 5.14 40.08 -0.29
N LYS A 470 5.26 40.29 -1.60
CA LYS A 470 5.71 41.58 -2.16
C LYS A 470 4.66 42.67 -1.97
N GLU A 471 3.39 42.31 -2.09
CA GLU A 471 2.26 43.21 -1.83
C GLU A 471 2.20 43.55 -0.33
N HIS A 472 2.39 42.56 0.53
CA HIS A 472 2.43 42.72 1.99
C HIS A 472 3.60 43.60 2.48
N ASP A 473 4.82 43.37 1.97
CA ASP A 473 6.01 44.15 2.33
C ASP A 473 5.88 45.64 1.92
N ALA A 474 4.98 45.97 0.99
CA ALA A 474 4.73 47.33 0.52
C ALA A 474 3.63 48.07 1.32
N LEU A 475 3.00 47.42 2.30
CA LEU A 475 1.96 48.02 3.11
C LEU A 475 2.53 49.12 4.02
N THR A 476 1.84 50.26 4.04
CA THR A 476 2.14 51.39 4.92
C THR A 476 1.11 51.54 6.04
N GLU A 477 -0.02 50.84 5.93
CA GLU A 477 -1.11 50.81 6.89
C GLU A 477 -1.12 49.51 7.70
N PRO A 478 -1.75 49.48 8.89
CA PRO A 478 -1.92 48.27 9.68
C PRO A 478 -2.62 47.15 8.91
N VAL A 479 -2.22 45.91 9.16
CA VAL A 479 -2.73 44.72 8.46
C VAL A 479 -4.25 44.54 8.62
N GLU A 480 -4.82 45.06 9.69
CA GLU A 480 -6.25 45.02 9.99
C GLU A 480 -7.11 45.82 8.99
N LEU A 481 -6.53 46.83 8.35
CA LEU A 481 -7.20 47.65 7.35
C LEU A 481 -7.11 47.06 5.94
N HIS A 482 -6.14 46.17 5.72
CA HIS A 482 -5.82 45.64 4.40
C HIS A 482 -6.41 44.25 4.12
N TYR A 483 -6.47 43.38 5.14
CA TYR A 483 -6.92 41.99 4.98
C TYR A 483 -8.35 41.75 5.50
N SER A 484 -9.04 40.76 4.92
CA SER A 484 -10.39 40.41 5.34
C SER A 484 -10.42 39.85 6.77
N PRO A 485 -11.55 39.99 7.50
CA PRO A 485 -11.68 39.46 8.86
C PRO A 485 -11.41 37.96 8.96
N GLU A 486 -11.80 37.19 7.94
CA GLU A 486 -11.58 35.74 7.85
C GLU A 486 -10.08 35.39 7.84
N VAL A 487 -9.29 36.12 7.04
CA VAL A 487 -7.84 35.94 6.96
C VAL A 487 -7.16 36.32 8.27
N LEU A 488 -7.57 37.45 8.87
CA LEU A 488 -7.04 37.90 10.17
C LEU A 488 -7.32 36.86 11.26
N GLN A 489 -8.54 36.31 11.30
CA GLN A 489 -8.92 35.28 12.26
C GLN A 489 -8.13 33.99 12.04
N TYR A 490 -7.95 33.55 10.79
CA TYR A 490 -7.16 32.38 10.47
C TYR A 490 -5.70 32.53 10.92
N ILE A 491 -5.05 33.63 10.54
CA ILE A 491 -3.66 33.92 10.94
C ILE A 491 -3.52 34.00 12.46
N ALA A 492 -4.43 34.71 13.13
CA ALA A 492 -4.43 34.81 14.59
C ALA A 492 -4.59 33.45 15.27
N SER A 493 -5.45 32.57 14.74
CA SER A 493 -5.63 31.22 15.29
C SER A 493 -4.36 30.38 15.20
N ARG A 494 -3.63 30.44 14.07
CA ARG A 494 -2.38 29.70 13.87
C ARG A 494 -1.23 30.23 14.73
N LEU A 495 -1.12 31.56 14.87
CA LEU A 495 -0.13 32.17 15.76
C LEU A 495 -0.44 31.92 17.24
N ALA A 496 -1.71 31.88 17.63
CA ALA A 496 -2.12 31.51 18.98
C ALA A 496 -1.82 30.03 19.29
N GLU A 497 -2.04 29.15 18.31
CA GLU A 497 -1.67 27.74 18.40
C GLU A 497 -0.15 27.56 18.55
N GLU A 498 0.64 28.26 17.73
CA GLU A 498 2.11 28.28 17.85
C GLU A 498 2.53 28.77 19.24
N LYS A 499 1.95 29.87 19.74
CA LYS A 499 2.26 30.40 21.07
C LYS A 499 1.97 29.38 22.16
N ARG A 500 0.89 28.62 22.05
CA ARG A 500 0.55 27.52 22.98
C ARG A 500 1.59 26.40 22.91
N LEU A 501 2.03 26.02 21.71
CA LEU A 501 3.01 24.95 21.49
C LEU A 501 4.43 25.35 21.91
N SER A 502 4.78 26.64 21.77
CA SER A 502 6.09 27.18 22.16
C SER A 502 6.42 27.03 23.65
N GLN A 503 5.41 26.83 24.51
CA GLN A 503 5.60 26.57 25.94
C GLN A 503 6.20 25.19 26.24
N TRP A 504 6.15 24.28 25.25
CA TRP A 504 6.59 22.89 25.36
C TRP A 504 7.85 22.61 24.51
N ARG A 505 8.43 23.67 23.93
CA ARG A 505 9.61 23.64 23.09
C ARG A 505 10.76 24.30 23.86
#